data_AF-F6HJR3-F1
#
_entry.id   AF-F6HJR3-F1
#
_cell.length_a   1.000
_cell.length_b   1.000
_cell.length_c   1.000
_cell.angle_alpha   90.00
_cell.angle_beta   90.00
_cell.angle_gamma   90.00
#
_symmetry.space_group_name_H-M   'P 1'
#
loop_
_entity.id
_entity.type
_entity.pdbx_description
1 polymer ?
#
loop_
_entity_poly.entity_id
_entity_poly.type
_entity_poly.pdbx_seq_one_letter_code
_entity_poly.pdbx_strand_id
1 'polypeptide(L)'
;MDDWLFGFTQLFRTHVGIDLDAHIDLHELGMELCSEALEETVTSEEAQRLFDKDAPKFQEVAALAFFNWGNVHMCTARKRIPLDESATKDVMATQLQVAYDWVREKYSIAKEKYEEAFFIKPDFYEGLLALGQQQFEMAKLH
;
A
#
# COMPACT_ATOMS: atom_id res chain seq x y z
N MET A 1 6.02 -5.01 49.43
CA MET A 1 6.89 -6.12 49.88
C MET A 1 7.52 -5.64 51.17
N ASP A 2 7.51 -6.43 52.26
CA ASP A 2 7.99 -5.98 53.57
C ASP A 2 9.53 -5.90 53.63
N ASP A 3 10.07 -4.84 54.25
CA ASP A 3 11.51 -4.53 54.27
C ASP A 3 12.39 -5.65 54.85
N TRP A 4 11.86 -6.43 55.81
CA TRP A 4 12.59 -7.55 56.41
C TRP A 4 12.78 -8.72 55.42
N LEU A 5 11.81 -8.94 54.52
CA LEU A 5 11.87 -9.99 53.51
C LEU A 5 12.91 -9.65 52.44
N PHE A 6 13.00 -8.37 52.07
CA PHE A 6 14.03 -7.85 51.17
C PHE A 6 15.44 -8.05 51.74
N GLY A 7 15.65 -7.70 53.01
CA GLY A 7 16.94 -7.91 53.68
C GLY A 7 17.38 -9.38 53.70
N PHE A 8 16.44 -10.31 53.94
CA PHE A 8 16.73 -11.75 53.95
C PHE A 8 17.04 -12.30 52.54
N THR A 9 16.32 -11.82 51.52
CA THR A 9 16.62 -12.20 50.13
C THR A 9 17.99 -11.71 49.70
N GLN A 10 18.40 -10.51 50.11
CA GLN A 10 19.72 -9.97 49.79
C GLN A 10 20.86 -10.75 50.48
N LEU A 11 20.71 -11.13 51.75
CA LEU A 11 21.65 -12.00 52.47
C LEU A 11 21.80 -13.38 51.79
N PHE A 12 20.68 -14.00 51.41
CA PHE A 12 20.69 -15.28 50.70
C PHE A 12 21.42 -15.17 49.37
N ARG A 13 21.11 -14.14 48.55
CA ARG A 13 21.77 -13.86 47.26
C ARG A 13 23.28 -13.76 47.40
N THR A 14 23.76 -12.95 48.34
CA THR A 14 25.21 -12.78 48.58
C THR A 14 25.88 -14.09 48.99
N HIS A 15 25.21 -14.92 49.80
CA HIS A 15 25.75 -16.20 50.24
C HIS A 15 25.83 -17.23 49.11
N VAL A 16 24.81 -17.31 48.25
CA VAL A 16 24.78 -18.25 47.12
C VAL A 16 25.54 -17.76 45.89
N GLY A 17 25.92 -16.48 45.86
CA GLY A 17 26.66 -15.86 44.75
C GLY A 17 25.88 -15.78 43.44
N ILE A 18 24.55 -15.88 43.49
CA ILE A 18 23.68 -15.86 42.31
C ILE A 18 23.31 -14.43 42.00
N ASP A 19 23.76 -13.96 40.85
CA ASP A 19 23.26 -12.76 40.21
C ASP A 19 21.94 -13.08 39.50
N LEU A 20 20.85 -12.46 39.96
CA LEU A 20 19.53 -12.67 39.38
C LEU A 20 19.32 -11.83 38.12
N ASP A 21 20.12 -10.78 37.91
CA ASP A 21 20.00 -9.87 36.77
C ASP A 21 20.96 -10.27 35.63
N ALA A 22 21.93 -11.16 35.89
CA ALA A 22 22.83 -11.70 34.85
C ALA A 22 22.12 -12.28 33.62
N HIS A 23 20.89 -12.81 33.77
CA HIS A 23 20.11 -13.28 32.61
C HIS A 23 19.55 -12.14 31.77
N ILE A 24 19.24 -10.98 32.38
CA ILE A 24 18.84 -9.75 31.72
C ILE A 24 20.03 -9.18 30.98
N ASP A 25 21.21 -9.11 31.63
CA ASP A 25 22.44 -8.63 31.01
C ASP A 25 22.85 -9.48 29.79
N LEU A 26 22.76 -10.80 29.89
CA LEU A 26 23.03 -11.71 28.77
C LEU A 26 21.99 -11.58 27.65
N HIS A 27 20.73 -11.30 28.00
CA HIS A 27 19.69 -11.07 27.01
C HIS A 27 19.93 -9.76 26.26
N GLU A 28 20.24 -8.66 26.97
CA GLU A 28 20.55 -7.36 26.37
C GLU A 28 21.77 -7.47 25.46
N LEU A 29 22.86 -8.10 25.92
CA LEU A 29 24.04 -8.36 25.10
C LEU A 29 23.71 -9.21 23.87
N GLY A 30 22.88 -10.24 24.02
CA GLY A 30 22.44 -11.08 22.90
C GLY A 30 21.61 -10.30 21.88
N MET A 31 20.77 -9.36 22.32
CA MET A 31 20.00 -8.48 21.45
C MET A 31 20.89 -7.48 20.71
N GLU A 32 21.88 -6.91 21.39
CA GLU A 32 22.85 -5.99 20.79
C GLU A 32 23.64 -6.68 19.67
N LEU A 33 24.23 -7.85 19.95
CA LEU A 33 24.96 -8.64 18.95
C LEU A 33 24.08 -9.06 17.77
N CYS A 34 22.83 -9.46 18.03
CA CYS A 34 21.87 -9.76 16.95
C CYS A 34 21.59 -8.53 16.10
N SER A 35 21.45 -7.36 16.70
CA SER A 35 21.20 -6.10 16.00
C SER A 35 22.39 -5.67 15.16
N GLU A 36 23.61 -5.79 15.68
CA GLU A 36 24.84 -5.49 14.96
C GLU A 36 25.01 -6.40 13.74
N ALA A 37 24.86 -7.72 13.93
CA ALA A 37 24.97 -8.69 12.84
C ALA A 37 23.89 -8.48 11.76
N LEU A 38 22.68 -8.09 12.17
CA LEU A 38 21.62 -7.74 11.24
C LEU A 38 21.95 -6.48 10.44
N GLU A 39 22.44 -5.42 11.09
CA GLU A 39 22.83 -4.17 10.45
C GLU A 39 23.97 -4.41 9.45
N GLU A 40 25.01 -5.17 9.84
CA GLU A 40 26.11 -5.57 8.94
C GLU A 40 25.57 -6.34 7.73
N THR A 41 24.63 -7.27 7.96
CA THR A 41 24.03 -8.06 6.88
C THR A 41 23.21 -7.19 5.94
N VAL A 42 22.37 -6.29 6.44
CA VAL A 42 21.49 -5.41 5.63
C VAL A 42 22.31 -4.36 4.86
N THR A 43 23.44 -3.93 5.40
CA THR A 43 24.34 -2.97 4.75
C THR A 43 25.37 -3.61 3.81
N SER A 44 25.46 -4.95 3.77
CA SER A 44 26.37 -5.69 2.90
C SER A 44 26.07 -5.51 1.40
N GLU A 45 27.09 -5.68 0.55
CA GLU A 45 26.93 -5.65 -0.90
C GLU A 45 25.97 -6.73 -1.41
N GLU A 46 26.00 -7.93 -0.80
CA GLU A 46 25.10 -9.03 -1.12
C GLU A 46 23.64 -8.63 -0.92
N ALA A 47 23.32 -7.96 0.19
CA ALA A 47 21.98 -7.44 0.46
C ALA A 47 21.59 -6.32 -0.53
N GLN A 48 22.49 -5.37 -0.80
CA GLN A 48 22.22 -4.29 -1.77
C GLN A 48 21.91 -4.84 -3.16
N ARG A 49 22.64 -5.87 -3.63
CA ARG A 49 22.34 -6.54 -4.91
C ARG A 49 20.95 -7.20 -4.94
N LEU A 50 20.46 -7.69 -3.80
CA LEU A 50 19.09 -8.21 -3.69
C LEU A 50 18.07 -7.07 -3.72
N PHE A 51 18.31 -5.97 -3.00
CA PHE A 51 17.44 -4.80 -3.03
C PHE A 51 17.34 -4.18 -4.41
N ASP A 52 18.46 -3.99 -5.11
CA ASP A 52 18.49 -3.46 -6.48
C ASP A 52 17.76 -4.37 -7.47
N LYS A 53 17.85 -5.69 -7.26
CA LYS A 53 17.15 -6.68 -8.08
C LYS A 53 15.62 -6.69 -7.83
N ASP A 54 15.20 -6.47 -6.59
CA ASP A 54 13.80 -6.63 -6.19
C ASP A 54 13.02 -5.31 -6.17
N ALA A 55 13.66 -4.16 -5.96
CA ALA A 55 13.02 -2.84 -5.96
C ALA A 55 12.22 -2.56 -7.26
N PRO A 56 12.71 -2.89 -8.48
CA PRO A 56 11.93 -2.73 -9.71
C PRO A 56 10.65 -3.59 -9.73
N LYS A 57 10.61 -4.72 -9.02
CA LYS A 57 9.41 -5.56 -8.93
C LYS A 57 8.33 -4.90 -8.08
N PHE A 58 8.72 -4.19 -7.02
CA PHE A 58 7.78 -3.41 -6.23
C PHE A 58 7.23 -2.21 -7.01
N GLN A 59 8.07 -1.57 -7.82
CA GLN A 59 7.65 -0.52 -8.75
C GLN A 59 6.61 -1.05 -9.75
N GLU A 60 6.84 -2.25 -10.32
CA GLU A 60 5.88 -2.94 -11.20
C GLU A 60 4.54 -3.16 -10.51
N VAL A 61 4.56 -3.73 -9.30
CA VAL A 61 3.34 -4.02 -8.52
C VAL A 61 2.60 -2.73 -8.17
N ALA A 62 3.31 -1.66 -7.85
CA ALA A 62 2.71 -0.36 -7.56
C ALA A 62 2.00 0.22 -8.81
N ALA A 63 2.67 0.23 -9.97
CA ALA A 63 2.05 0.66 -11.23
C ALA A 63 0.81 -0.18 -11.58
N LEU A 64 0.91 -1.50 -11.43
CA LEU A 64 -0.20 -2.42 -11.68
C LEU A 64 -1.39 -2.18 -10.74
N ALA A 65 -1.15 -1.84 -9.48
CA ALA A 65 -2.21 -1.52 -8.53
C ALA A 65 -3.02 -0.29 -8.96
N PHE A 66 -2.34 0.80 -9.33
CA PHE A 66 -2.99 2.01 -9.85
C PHE A 66 -3.72 1.75 -11.16
N PHE A 67 -3.12 1.00 -12.09
CA PHE A 67 -3.76 0.59 -13.32
C PHE A 67 -5.06 -0.20 -13.07
N ASN A 68 -5.01 -1.21 -12.20
CA ASN A 68 -6.19 -1.99 -11.87
C ASN A 68 -7.28 -1.15 -11.18
N TRP A 69 -6.89 -0.18 -10.37
CA TRP A 69 -7.84 0.77 -9.79
C TRP A 69 -8.51 1.63 -10.88
N GLY A 70 -7.75 2.14 -11.85
CA GLY A 70 -8.32 2.83 -13.02
C GLY A 70 -9.33 1.96 -13.78
N ASN A 71 -9.01 0.67 -13.97
CA ASN A 71 -9.92 -0.29 -14.61
C ASN A 71 -11.24 -0.48 -13.85
N VAL A 72 -11.21 -0.46 -12.51
CA VAL A 72 -12.44 -0.50 -11.70
C VAL A 72 -13.33 0.70 -12.02
N HIS A 73 -12.76 1.90 -12.18
CA HIS A 73 -13.52 3.10 -12.54
C HIS A 73 -14.04 3.05 -13.97
N MET A 74 -13.26 2.57 -14.94
CA MET A 74 -13.73 2.33 -16.31
C MET A 74 -14.91 1.35 -16.36
N CYS A 75 -14.82 0.24 -15.63
CA CYS A 75 -15.91 -0.74 -15.52
C CYS A 75 -17.14 -0.15 -14.82
N THR A 76 -16.93 0.68 -13.79
CA THR A 76 -18.02 1.36 -13.07
C THR A 76 -18.74 2.36 -13.97
N ALA A 77 -18.02 3.06 -14.85
CA ALA A 77 -18.61 3.98 -15.83
C ALA A 77 -19.51 3.25 -16.83
N ARG A 78 -19.17 2.00 -17.19
CA ARG A 78 -19.98 1.16 -18.08
C ARG A 78 -21.24 0.61 -17.42
N LYS A 79 -21.37 0.71 -16.10
CA LYS A 79 -22.57 0.26 -15.40
C LYS A 79 -23.75 1.13 -15.82
N ARG A 80 -24.73 0.50 -16.46
CA ARG A 80 -25.93 1.18 -16.96
C ARG A 80 -26.71 1.79 -15.79
N ILE A 81 -26.93 3.09 -15.83
CA ILE A 81 -27.89 3.76 -14.95
C ILE A 81 -29.28 3.41 -15.48
N PRO A 82 -30.18 2.85 -14.66
CA PRO A 82 -31.53 2.52 -15.11
C PRO A 82 -32.22 3.81 -15.55
N LEU A 83 -32.63 3.85 -16.82
CA LEU A 83 -33.49 4.90 -17.36
C LEU A 83 -34.92 4.36 -17.35
N ASP A 84 -35.85 5.12 -16.81
CA ASP A 84 -37.27 4.76 -16.85
C ASP A 84 -37.86 5.23 -18.17
N GLU A 85 -38.10 4.28 -19.08
CA GLU A 85 -38.68 4.56 -20.40
C GLU A 85 -40.13 5.09 -20.34
N SER A 86 -40.81 4.93 -19.20
CA SER A 86 -42.17 5.44 -18.97
C SER A 86 -42.20 6.86 -18.38
N ALA A 87 -41.05 7.41 -18.01
CA ALA A 87 -40.95 8.72 -17.39
C ALA A 87 -41.24 9.87 -18.36
N THR A 88 -41.65 11.02 -17.82
CA THR A 88 -41.82 12.25 -18.61
C THR A 88 -40.47 12.73 -19.15
N LYS A 89 -40.50 13.47 -20.26
CA LYS A 89 -39.29 13.98 -20.94
C LYS A 89 -38.35 14.75 -20.00
N ASP A 90 -38.89 15.54 -19.07
CA ASP A 90 -38.08 16.30 -18.10
C ASP A 90 -37.37 15.40 -17.09
N VAL A 91 -38.05 14.34 -16.63
CA VAL A 91 -37.47 13.35 -15.71
C VAL A 91 -36.39 12.54 -16.44
N MET A 92 -36.65 12.13 -17.68
CA MET A 92 -35.65 11.48 -18.52
C MET A 92 -34.41 12.35 -18.76
N ALA A 93 -34.59 13.64 -19.07
CA ALA A 93 -33.49 14.58 -19.27
C ALA A 93 -32.63 14.71 -18.01
N THR A 94 -33.27 14.77 -16.83
CA THR A 94 -32.57 14.83 -15.54
C THR A 94 -31.80 13.54 -15.26
N GLN A 95 -32.40 12.37 -15.48
CA GLN A 95 -31.72 11.08 -15.32
C GLN A 95 -30.54 10.92 -16.29
N LEU A 96 -30.68 11.40 -17.52
CA LEU A 96 -29.61 11.37 -18.52
C LEU A 96 -28.45 12.29 -18.11
N GLN A 97 -28.74 13.48 -17.57
CA GLN A 97 -27.71 14.39 -17.07
C GLN A 97 -26.93 13.79 -15.90
N VAL A 98 -27.63 13.19 -14.93
CA VAL A 98 -26.99 12.47 -13.82
C VAL A 98 -26.11 11.33 -14.33
N ALA A 99 -26.57 10.60 -15.33
CA ALA A 99 -25.79 9.53 -15.93
C ALA A 99 -24.55 10.03 -16.67
N TYR A 100 -24.69 11.13 -17.39
CA TYR A 100 -23.60 11.81 -18.06
C TYR A 100 -22.51 12.24 -17.05
N ASP A 101 -22.90 12.95 -16.00
CA ASP A 101 -21.98 13.45 -14.98
C ASP A 101 -21.28 12.32 -14.25
N TRP A 102 -22.00 11.24 -13.93
CA TRP A 102 -21.42 10.03 -13.35
C TRP A 102 -20.34 9.41 -14.23
N VAL A 103 -20.63 9.17 -15.52
CA VAL A 103 -19.67 8.55 -16.45
C VAL A 103 -18.44 9.44 -16.61
N ARG A 104 -18.64 10.74 -16.77
CA ARG A 104 -17.58 11.75 -16.88
C ARG A 104 -16.67 11.76 -15.65
N GLU A 105 -17.23 11.69 -14.45
CA GLU A 105 -16.49 11.62 -13.20
C GLU A 105 -15.64 10.34 -13.14
N LYS A 106 -16.23 9.17 -13.45
CA LYS A 106 -15.50 7.90 -13.41
C LYS A 106 -14.37 7.83 -14.43
N TYR A 107 -14.56 8.37 -15.63
CA TYR A 107 -13.48 8.49 -16.61
C TYR A 107 -12.36 9.43 -16.15
N SER A 108 -12.70 10.53 -15.46
CA SER A 108 -11.69 11.45 -14.91
C SER A 108 -10.84 10.76 -13.83
N ILE A 109 -11.47 10.03 -12.90
CA ILE A 109 -10.73 9.27 -11.88
C ILE A 109 -9.88 8.17 -12.53
N ALA A 110 -10.42 7.45 -13.51
CA ALA A 110 -9.65 6.42 -14.22
C ALA A 110 -8.38 7.00 -14.86
N LYS A 111 -8.50 8.17 -15.51
CA LYS A 111 -7.37 8.90 -16.09
C LYS A 111 -6.29 9.18 -15.05
N GLU A 112 -6.65 9.77 -13.92
CA GLU A 112 -5.71 10.08 -12.83
C GLU A 112 -4.97 8.82 -12.37
N LYS A 113 -5.68 7.70 -12.20
CA LYS A 113 -5.06 6.43 -11.80
C LYS A 113 -4.09 5.87 -12.84
N TYR A 114 -4.40 6.01 -14.12
CA TYR A 114 -3.46 5.60 -15.15
C TYR A 114 -2.26 6.54 -15.28
N GLU A 115 -2.43 7.85 -15.05
CA GLU A 115 -1.33 8.82 -14.96
C GLU A 115 -0.41 8.51 -13.78
N GLU A 116 -0.96 8.13 -12.61
CA GLU A 116 -0.19 7.65 -11.46
C GLU A 116 0.61 6.38 -11.79
N ALA A 117 -0.02 5.39 -12.45
CA ALA A 117 0.66 4.17 -12.90
C ALA A 117 1.82 4.48 -13.86
N PHE A 118 1.60 5.37 -14.82
CA PHE A 118 2.62 5.80 -15.78
C PHE A 118 3.76 6.58 -15.11
N PHE A 119 3.45 7.45 -14.14
CA PHE A 119 4.47 8.18 -13.39
C PHE A 119 5.38 7.23 -12.59
N ILE A 120 4.80 6.20 -11.97
CA ILE A 120 5.55 5.18 -11.24
C ILE A 120 6.42 4.36 -12.19
N LYS A 121 5.88 3.96 -13.35
CA LYS A 121 6.59 3.13 -14.32
C LYS A 121 6.35 3.66 -15.75
N PRO A 122 7.25 4.50 -16.30
CA PRO A 122 7.07 5.10 -17.62
C PRO A 122 7.09 4.12 -18.80
N ASP A 123 7.68 2.94 -18.63
CA ASP A 123 7.70 1.86 -19.63
C ASP A 123 6.54 0.87 -19.49
N PHE A 124 5.55 1.17 -18.63
CA PHE A 124 4.34 0.36 -18.44
C PHE A 124 3.33 0.56 -19.59
N TYR A 125 3.47 -0.24 -20.64
CA TYR A 125 2.71 -0.08 -21.88
C TYR A 125 1.20 -0.31 -21.68
N GLU A 126 0.78 -1.17 -20.76
CA GLU A 126 -0.64 -1.38 -20.45
C GLU A 126 -1.30 -0.10 -19.92
N GLY A 127 -0.58 0.68 -19.10
CA GLY A 127 -1.06 1.97 -18.59
C GLY A 127 -1.28 3.00 -19.70
N LEU A 128 -0.34 3.09 -20.65
CA LEU A 128 -0.47 3.97 -21.81
C LEU A 128 -1.66 3.59 -22.71
N LEU A 129 -1.84 2.29 -22.97
CA LEU A 129 -2.99 1.80 -23.73
C LEU A 129 -4.32 2.12 -23.03
N ALA A 130 -4.38 1.96 -21.70
CA ALA A 130 -5.56 2.30 -20.93
C ALA A 130 -5.86 3.80 -20.88
N LEU A 131 -4.84 4.67 -20.84
CA LEU A 131 -5.02 6.11 -21.00
C LEU A 131 -5.65 6.45 -22.35
N GLY A 132 -5.12 5.89 -23.44
CA GLY A 132 -5.69 6.09 -24.77
C GLY A 132 -7.14 5.62 -24.87
N GLN A 133 -7.44 4.45 -24.31
CA GLN A 133 -8.80 3.92 -24.25
C GLN A 133 -9.73 4.82 -23.43
N GLN A 134 -9.29 5.30 -22.26
CA GLN A 134 -10.04 6.19 -21.41
C GLN A 134 -10.36 7.51 -22.15
N GLN A 135 -9.37 8.11 -22.79
CA GLN A 135 -9.53 9.35 -23.56
C GLN A 135 -10.51 9.17 -24.72
N PHE A 136 -10.43 8.04 -25.44
CA PHE A 136 -11.37 7.69 -26.50
C PHE A 136 -12.81 7.57 -25.99
N GLU A 137 -13.03 6.91 -24.85
CA GLU A 137 -14.37 6.81 -24.26
C GLU A 137 -14.88 8.16 -23.75
N MET A 138 -14.02 8.96 -23.12
CA MET A 138 -14.36 10.31 -22.67
C MET A 138 -14.76 11.22 -23.82
N ALA A 139 -14.10 11.11 -24.97
CA ALA A 139 -14.42 11.91 -26.15
C ALA A 139 -15.83 11.64 -26.71
N LYS A 140 -16.42 10.47 -26.46
CA LYS A 140 -17.81 10.16 -26.86
C LYS A 140 -18.86 10.92 -26.06
N LEU A 141 -18.47 11.57 -24.97
CA LEU A 141 -19.32 12.41 -24.14
C LEU A 141 -19.37 13.87 -24.66
N HIS A 142 -18.65 14.20 -25.74
CA HIS A 142 -18.68 15.49 -26.41
C HIS A 142 -19.38 15.38 -27.76
#